data_AF-A0A967WG34-F1
#
_entry.id   AF-A0A967WG34-F1
#
_cell.length_a   1.000
_cell.length_b   1.000
_cell.length_c   1.000
_cell.angle_alpha   90.00
_cell.angle_beta   90.00
_cell.angle_gamma   90.00
#
_symmetry.space_group_name_H-M   'P 1'
#
loop_
_entity.id
_entity.type
_entity.pdbx_description
1 polymer ?
#
loop_
_entity_poly.entity_id
_entity_poly.type
_entity_poly.pdbx_seq_one_letter_code
_entity_poly.pdbx_strand_id
1 'polypeptide(L)'
;PEFQQWVKDALSHYWGGPKLTESPLLGLRIVGETAREQGGNPVLALRTVLAQAIERIRPAGERKSTANEWILYNILDLKFIRGLRVRDVAGRLAMSESDLYRKQRVAISEVARALADLEQEGPARNGDDRELAAEQAREGHLDNAF
;
A
#
# COMPACT_ATOMS: atom_id res chain seq x y z
N PRO A 1 -9.82 -2.10 -16.87
CA PRO A 1 -8.74 -3.00 -17.30
C PRO A 1 -7.36 -2.33 -17.37
N GLU A 2 -7.25 -1.15 -18.00
CA GLU A 2 -5.97 -0.44 -18.17
C GLU A 2 -5.36 0.02 -16.83
N PHE A 3 -6.17 0.62 -15.96
CA PHE A 3 -5.73 1.04 -14.62
C PHE A 3 -5.15 -0.11 -13.78
N GLN A 4 -5.81 -1.28 -13.78
CA GLN A 4 -5.30 -2.47 -13.10
C GLN A 4 -3.96 -2.95 -13.67
N GLN A 5 -3.75 -2.79 -14.98
CA GLN A 5 -2.50 -3.14 -15.63
C GLN A 5 -1.37 -2.18 -15.20
N TRP A 6 -1.64 -0.87 -15.09
CA TRP A 6 -0.66 0.09 -14.54
C TRP A 6 -0.28 -0.25 -13.10
N VAL A 7 -1.25 -0.63 -12.26
CA VAL A 7 -0.99 -1.06 -10.87
C VAL A 7 -0.13 -2.32 -10.84
N LYS A 8 -0.46 -3.33 -11.64
CA LYS A 8 0.36 -4.55 -11.78
C LYS A 8 1.80 -4.21 -12.18
N ASP A 9 1.96 -3.34 -13.16
CA ASP A 9 3.26 -2.95 -13.71
C ASP A 9 4.09 -2.20 -12.67
N ALA A 10 3.49 -1.24 -11.97
CA ALA A 10 4.13 -0.52 -10.87
C ALA A 10 4.53 -1.45 -9.71
N LEU A 11 3.64 -2.36 -9.28
CA LEU A 11 3.95 -3.35 -8.24
C LEU A 11 5.07 -4.31 -8.64
N SER A 12 5.13 -4.69 -9.92
CA SER A 12 6.19 -5.57 -10.42
C SER A 12 7.57 -4.90 -10.38
N HIS A 13 7.62 -3.57 -10.48
CA HIS A 13 8.85 -2.76 -10.41
C HIS A 13 8.90 -1.93 -9.11
N TYR A 14 8.29 -2.43 -8.03
CA TYR A 14 8.14 -1.72 -6.75
C TYR A 14 9.46 -1.18 -6.16
N TRP A 15 10.55 -1.90 -6.36
CA TRP A 15 11.90 -1.55 -5.88
C TRP A 15 12.71 -0.69 -6.86
N GLY A 16 12.12 -0.28 -7.97
CA GLY A 16 12.77 0.52 -9.01
C GLY A 16 12.64 -0.10 -10.39
N GLY A 17 12.51 0.77 -11.39
CA GLY A 17 12.41 0.41 -12.79
C GLY A 17 11.35 1.23 -13.52
N PRO A 18 11.37 1.23 -14.87
CA PRO A 18 10.59 2.14 -15.70
C PRO A 18 9.07 2.05 -15.44
N LYS A 19 8.55 0.85 -15.17
CA LYS A 19 7.13 0.65 -14.88
C LYS A 19 6.62 1.31 -13.60
N LEU A 20 7.53 1.70 -12.69
CA LEU A 20 7.21 2.51 -11.52
C LEU A 20 7.60 3.98 -11.75
N THR A 21 8.81 4.24 -12.26
CA THR A 21 9.38 5.59 -12.40
C THR A 21 8.78 6.42 -13.53
N GLU A 22 8.15 5.76 -14.50
CA GLU A 22 7.47 6.36 -15.65
C GLU A 22 5.99 5.94 -15.67
N SER A 23 5.47 5.47 -14.53
CA SER A 23 4.09 4.99 -14.42
C SER A 23 3.09 6.14 -14.65
N PRO A 24 2.01 5.92 -15.42
CA PRO A 24 0.89 6.86 -15.47
C PRO A 24 0.29 7.16 -14.09
N LEU A 25 0.48 6.26 -13.11
CA LEU A 25 0.04 6.46 -11.73
C LEU A 25 0.74 7.63 -11.02
N LEU A 26 1.89 8.10 -11.52
CA LEU A 26 2.57 9.30 -11.00
C LEU A 26 1.73 10.57 -11.18
N GLY A 27 0.78 10.57 -12.12
CA GLY A 27 -0.13 11.68 -12.38
C GLY A 27 -1.35 11.73 -11.45
N LEU A 28 -1.52 10.77 -10.55
CA LEU A 28 -2.62 10.77 -9.59
C LEU A 28 -2.50 11.92 -8.59
N ARG A 29 -3.63 12.53 -8.22
CA ARG A 29 -3.68 13.66 -7.29
C ARG A 29 -3.10 13.27 -5.93
N ILE A 30 -3.48 12.09 -5.41
CA ILE A 30 -2.99 11.55 -4.13
C ILE A 30 -1.46 11.43 -4.12
N VAL A 31 -0.86 11.04 -5.26
CA VAL A 31 0.59 10.90 -5.39
C VAL A 31 1.26 12.27 -5.38
N GLY A 32 0.70 13.24 -6.11
CA GLY A 32 1.20 14.61 -6.11
C GLY A 32 1.12 15.28 -4.73
N GLU A 33 0.04 15.06 -3.99
CA GLU A 33 -0.13 15.56 -2.61
C GLU A 33 0.83 14.90 -1.64
N THR A 34 0.91 13.55 -1.65
CA THR A 34 1.87 12.79 -0.84
C THR A 34 3.32 13.20 -1.15
N ALA A 35 3.63 13.49 -2.42
CA ALA A 35 4.96 13.97 -2.80
C ALA A 35 5.27 15.33 -2.17
N ARG A 36 4.33 16.27 -2.16
CA ARG A 36 4.52 17.58 -1.52
C ARG A 36 4.79 17.45 -0.02
N GLU A 37 4.07 16.57 0.65
CA GLU A 37 4.25 16.28 2.09
C GLU A 37 5.62 15.64 2.39
N GLN A 38 6.14 14.81 1.48
CA GLN A 38 7.35 14.01 1.68
C GLN A 38 8.63 14.60 1.04
N GLY A 39 8.62 15.88 0.66
CA GLY A 39 9.82 16.55 0.13
C GLY A 39 10.02 16.46 -1.39
N GLY A 40 8.96 16.19 -2.15
CA GLY A 40 8.87 16.43 -3.59
C GLY A 40 9.23 15.25 -4.51
N ASN A 41 9.46 14.04 -3.99
CA ASN A 41 9.79 12.88 -4.82
C ASN A 41 8.53 12.07 -5.22
N PRO A 42 8.06 12.16 -6.48
CA PRO A 42 6.82 11.50 -6.90
C PRO A 42 6.93 9.97 -6.95
N VAL A 43 8.12 9.41 -7.21
CA VAL A 43 8.32 7.95 -7.23
C VAL A 43 8.25 7.38 -5.81
N LEU A 44 8.87 8.07 -4.85
CA LEU A 44 8.75 7.72 -3.43
C LEU A 44 7.30 7.82 -2.98
N ALA A 45 6.61 8.91 -3.35
CA ALA A 45 5.21 9.12 -3.02
C ALA A 45 4.31 8.02 -3.62
N LEU A 46 4.48 7.65 -4.88
CA LEU A 46 3.74 6.55 -5.51
C LEU A 46 3.96 5.24 -4.75
N ARG A 47 5.20 4.97 -4.33
CA ARG A 47 5.50 3.78 -3.53
C ARG A 47 4.80 3.81 -2.16
N THR A 48 4.76 4.97 -1.51
CA THR A 48 4.03 5.19 -0.26
C THR A 48 2.54 4.92 -0.46
N VAL A 49 1.92 5.52 -1.49
CA VAL A 49 0.48 5.35 -1.77
C VAL A 49 0.15 3.89 -2.11
N LEU A 50 0.99 3.20 -2.91
CA LEU A 50 0.82 1.78 -3.18
C LEU A 50 0.93 0.92 -1.91
N ALA A 51 1.83 1.27 -0.99
CA ALA A 51 1.92 0.58 0.30
C ALA A 51 0.65 0.79 1.14
N GLN A 52 0.12 2.02 1.18
CA GLN A 52 -1.15 2.31 1.86
C GLN A 52 -2.32 1.53 1.24
N ALA A 53 -2.39 1.46 -0.09
CA ALA A 53 -3.42 0.69 -0.80
C ALA A 53 -3.33 -0.81 -0.47
N ILE A 54 -2.13 -1.37 -0.33
CA ILE A 54 -1.93 -2.78 0.09
C ILE A 54 -2.36 -2.97 1.55
N GLU A 55 -2.02 -2.04 2.44
CA GLU A 55 -2.40 -2.14 3.86
C GLU A 55 -3.91 -2.09 4.07
N ARG A 56 -4.68 -1.40 3.21
CA ARG A 56 -6.16 -1.43 3.25
C ARG A 56 -6.76 -2.82 3.00
N ILE A 57 -6.03 -3.72 2.34
CA ILE A 57 -6.46 -5.09 2.05
C ILE A 57 -6.17 -6.02 3.24
N ARG A 58 -5.41 -5.54 4.24
CA ARG A 58 -5.05 -6.33 5.40
C ARG A 58 -6.30 -6.72 6.20
N PRO A 59 -6.57 -8.02 6.39
CA PRO A 59 -7.68 -8.46 7.24
C PRO A 59 -7.44 -8.09 8.70
N ALA A 60 -8.53 -8.01 9.48
CA ALA A 60 -8.45 -7.86 10.92
C ALA A 60 -7.89 -9.14 11.59
N GLY A 61 -7.28 -8.96 12.76
CA GLY A 61 -6.77 -10.05 13.61
C GLY A 61 -5.31 -10.42 13.36
N GLU A 62 -4.90 -11.57 13.91
CA GLU A 62 -3.52 -12.04 13.80
C GLU A 62 -3.20 -12.57 12.40
N ARG A 63 -1.98 -12.27 11.94
CA ARG A 63 -1.53 -12.68 10.62
C ARG A 63 -1.40 -14.20 10.51
N LYS A 64 -2.15 -14.80 9.58
CA LYS A 64 -2.11 -16.24 9.31
C LYS A 64 -1.70 -16.50 7.86
N SER A 65 -0.64 -17.28 7.66
CA SER A 65 -0.05 -17.50 6.32
C SER A 65 -0.97 -18.25 5.35
N THR A 66 -1.78 -19.20 5.85
CA THR A 66 -2.63 -20.09 5.03
C THR A 66 -4.13 -19.81 5.18
N ALA A 67 -4.52 -18.84 6.00
CA ALA A 67 -5.93 -18.49 6.15
C ALA A 67 -6.46 -17.85 4.86
N ASN A 68 -7.64 -18.27 4.42
CA ASN A 68 -8.25 -17.79 3.18
C ASN A 68 -8.41 -16.26 3.15
N GLU A 69 -8.72 -15.65 4.29
CA GLU A 69 -8.89 -14.20 4.41
C GLU A 69 -7.56 -13.45 4.18
N TRP A 70 -6.44 -14.02 4.59
CA TRP A 70 -5.11 -13.42 4.51
C TRP A 70 -4.42 -13.64 3.17
N ILE A 71 -4.98 -14.49 2.31
CA ILE A 71 -4.27 -15.00 1.14
C ILE A 71 -3.89 -13.89 0.16
N LEU A 72 -4.77 -12.92 -0.08
CA LEU A 72 -4.51 -11.83 -1.02
C LEU A 72 -3.42 -10.89 -0.47
N TYR A 73 -3.54 -10.49 0.80
CA TYR A 73 -2.54 -9.67 1.47
C TYR A 73 -1.17 -10.37 1.53
N ASN A 74 -1.14 -11.66 1.85
CA ASN A 74 0.11 -12.43 1.88
C ASN A 74 0.75 -12.55 0.50
N ILE A 75 -0.04 -12.72 -0.56
CA ILE A 75 0.49 -12.70 -1.93
C ILE A 75 1.15 -11.35 -2.22
N LEU A 76 0.49 -10.24 -1.88
CA LEU A 76 1.02 -8.89 -2.12
C LEU A 76 2.35 -8.66 -1.37
N ASP A 77 2.36 -8.94 -0.07
CA ASP A 77 3.55 -8.79 0.77
C ASP A 77 4.69 -9.69 0.29
N LEU A 78 4.46 -10.99 0.11
CA LEU A 78 5.52 -11.92 -0.27
C LEU A 78 6.03 -11.67 -1.69
N LYS A 79 5.13 -11.44 -2.66
CA LYS A 79 5.50 -11.36 -4.08
C LYS A 79 6.10 -10.01 -4.48
N PHE A 80 5.55 -8.91 -3.98
CA PHE A 80 5.90 -7.56 -4.44
C PHE A 80 6.73 -6.81 -3.41
N ILE A 81 6.32 -6.80 -2.15
CA ILE A 81 7.06 -6.10 -1.10
C ILE A 81 8.37 -6.83 -0.80
N ARG A 82 8.32 -8.12 -0.50
CA ARG A 82 9.53 -8.92 -0.22
C ARG A 82 10.25 -9.43 -1.46
N GLY A 83 9.63 -9.29 -2.64
CA GLY A 83 10.25 -9.66 -3.92
C GLY A 83 10.52 -11.17 -4.10
N LEU A 84 9.78 -12.05 -3.42
CA LEU A 84 10.00 -13.50 -3.54
C LEU A 84 9.63 -14.02 -4.94
N ARG A 85 10.25 -15.14 -5.32
CA ARG A 85 9.93 -15.85 -6.57
C ARG A 85 8.59 -16.57 -6.43
N VAL A 86 7.88 -16.71 -7.56
CA VAL A 86 6.54 -17.34 -7.61
C VAL A 86 6.54 -18.71 -6.91
N ARG A 87 7.53 -19.56 -7.21
CA ARG A 87 7.69 -20.88 -6.59
C ARG A 87 7.80 -20.81 -5.05
N ASP A 88 8.56 -19.85 -4.53
CA ASP A 88 8.75 -19.70 -3.07
C ASP A 88 7.48 -19.21 -2.39
N VAL A 89 6.75 -18.29 -3.05
CA VAL A 89 5.44 -17.82 -2.56
C VAL A 89 4.43 -18.96 -2.55
N ALA A 90 4.33 -19.71 -3.64
CA ALA A 90 3.42 -20.85 -3.76
C ALA A 90 3.70 -21.91 -2.68
N GLY A 91 4.97 -22.23 -2.45
CA GLY A 91 5.39 -23.15 -1.39
C GLY A 91 5.02 -22.66 0.01
N ARG A 92 5.27 -21.38 0.33
CA ARG A 92 4.93 -20.78 1.64
C ARG A 92 3.43 -20.73 1.91
N LEU A 93 2.63 -20.53 0.86
CA LEU A 93 1.17 -20.45 0.97
C LEU A 93 0.49 -21.81 0.75
N ALA A 94 1.27 -22.90 0.62
CA ALA A 94 0.78 -24.26 0.40
C ALA A 94 -0.24 -24.37 -0.77
N MET A 95 0.07 -23.72 -1.90
CA MET A 95 -0.79 -23.71 -3.09
C MET A 95 0.00 -23.99 -4.37
N SER A 96 -0.71 -24.35 -5.45
CA SER A 96 -0.09 -24.47 -6.77
C SER A 96 0.21 -23.11 -7.39
N GLU A 97 1.18 -23.04 -8.31
CA GLU A 97 1.48 -21.80 -9.04
C GLU A 97 0.27 -21.30 -9.84
N SER A 98 -0.50 -22.20 -10.45
CA SER A 98 -1.73 -21.84 -11.17
C SER A 98 -2.75 -21.17 -10.26
N ASP A 99 -2.90 -21.66 -9.03
CA ASP A 99 -3.80 -21.04 -8.05
C ASP A 99 -3.26 -19.69 -7.58
N LEU A 100 -1.95 -19.60 -7.33
CA LEU A 100 -1.26 -18.35 -7.00
C LEU A 100 -1.50 -17.29 -8.07
N TYR A 101 -1.34 -17.60 -9.36
CA TYR A 101 -1.57 -16.63 -10.44
C TYR A 101 -3.02 -16.12 -10.48
N ARG A 102 -4.01 -16.97 -10.22
CA ARG A 102 -5.42 -16.55 -10.14
C ARG A 102 -5.65 -15.61 -8.97
N LYS A 103 -5.18 -15.98 -7.77
CA LYS A 103 -5.32 -15.13 -6.57
C LYS A 103 -4.53 -13.84 -6.67
N GLN A 104 -3.36 -13.86 -7.31
CA GLN A 104 -2.57 -12.66 -7.58
C GLN A 104 -3.35 -11.66 -8.46
N ARG A 105 -4.08 -12.13 -9.47
CA ARG A 105 -4.93 -11.24 -10.29
C ARG A 105 -6.04 -10.57 -9.46
N VAL A 106 -6.64 -11.33 -8.55
CA VAL A 106 -7.65 -10.78 -7.61
C VAL A 106 -6.99 -9.76 -6.68
N ALA A 107 -5.84 -10.11 -6.08
CA ALA A 107 -5.12 -9.21 -5.17
C ALA A 107 -4.73 -7.88 -5.84
N ILE A 108 -4.24 -7.91 -7.08
CA ILE A 108 -3.95 -6.70 -7.86
C ILE A 108 -5.23 -5.88 -8.11
N SER A 109 -6.36 -6.56 -8.37
CA SER A 109 -7.64 -5.89 -8.58
C SER A 109 -8.10 -5.15 -7.32
N GLU A 110 -7.91 -5.76 -6.14
CA GLU A 110 -8.20 -5.12 -4.85
C GLU A 110 -7.27 -3.93 -4.59
N VAL A 111 -5.97 -4.02 -4.93
CA VAL A 111 -5.05 -2.87 -4.81
C VAL A 111 -5.49 -1.73 -5.72
N ALA A 112 -5.89 -2.04 -6.96
CA ALA A 112 -6.37 -1.02 -7.86
C ALA A 112 -7.64 -0.33 -7.33
N ARG A 113 -8.55 -1.09 -6.72
CA ARG A 113 -9.74 -0.52 -6.07
C ARG A 113 -9.35 0.38 -4.90
N ALA A 114 -8.53 -0.11 -3.98
CA ALA A 114 -8.07 0.65 -2.82
C ALA A 114 -7.29 1.93 -3.22
N LEU A 115 -6.52 1.87 -4.30
CA LEU A 115 -5.82 3.03 -4.86
C LEU A 115 -6.79 4.05 -5.46
N ALA A 116 -7.84 3.59 -6.14
CA ALA A 116 -8.88 4.48 -6.65
C ALA A 116 -9.66 5.15 -5.51
N ASP A 117 -9.94 4.43 -4.42
CA ASP A 117 -10.59 4.98 -3.23
C ASP A 117 -9.70 6.06 -2.56
N LEU A 118 -8.39 5.79 -2.41
CA LEU A 118 -7.42 6.78 -1.93
C LEU A 118 -7.38 8.04 -2.81
N GLU A 119 -7.47 7.88 -4.13
CA GLU A 119 -7.52 9.00 -5.08
C GLU A 119 -8.79 9.83 -4.93
N GLN A 120 -9.91 9.25 -4.48
CA GLN A 120 -11.13 10.00 -4.19
C GLN A 120 -11.07 10.71 -2.81
N GLU A 121 -10.50 10.06 -1.80
CA GLU A 121 -10.44 10.58 -0.42
C GLU A 121 -9.41 11.70 -0.24
N GLY A 122 -8.29 11.67 -0.98
CA GLY A 122 -7.13 12.52 -0.70
C GLY A 122 -6.23 11.92 0.39
N PRO A 123 -5.08 12.54 0.70
CA PRO A 123 -4.15 12.03 1.71
C PRO A 123 -4.90 11.91 3.02
N ALA A 124 -4.74 10.74 3.66
CA ALA A 124 -5.13 10.60 5.04
C ALA A 124 -4.43 11.75 5.80
N ARG A 125 -5.21 12.63 6.43
CA ARG A 125 -4.74 13.73 7.28
C ARG A 125 -4.01 13.17 8.50
N ASN A 126 -2.87 12.52 8.29
CA ASN A 126 -2.00 12.01 9.36
C ASN A 126 -1.27 13.15 10.09
N GLY A 127 -1.46 14.40 9.65
CA GLY A 127 -0.95 15.62 10.30
C GLY A 127 -1.82 16.12 11.45
N ASP A 128 -3.14 16.00 11.35
CA ASP A 128 -4.06 16.59 12.34
C ASP A 128 -3.99 15.84 13.69
N ASP A 129 -3.79 14.52 13.68
CA ASP A 129 -3.67 13.73 14.92
C ASP A 129 -2.39 14.03 15.72
N ARG A 130 -1.30 14.43 15.04
CA ARG A 130 -0.06 14.82 15.72
C ARG A 130 -0.10 16.24 16.25
N GLU A 131 -0.81 17.14 15.57
CA GLU A 131 -1.00 18.51 16.02
C GLU A 131 -2.00 18.57 17.19
N LEU A 132 -3.10 17.81 17.12
CA LEU A 132 -4.05 17.64 18.22
C LEU A 132 -3.40 16.97 19.45
N ALA A 133 -2.56 15.95 19.26
CA ALA A 133 -1.83 15.33 20.38
C ALA A 133 -0.75 16.26 20.96
N ALA A 134 -0.09 17.07 20.14
CA ALA A 134 0.90 18.05 20.59
C ALA A 134 0.25 19.25 21.31
N GLU A 135 -0.96 19.64 20.92
CA GLU A 135 -1.73 20.71 21.54
C GLU A 135 -2.34 20.25 22.87
N GLN A 136 -2.89 19.04 22.92
CA GLN A 136 -3.34 18.40 24.18
C GLN A 136 -2.19 18.18 25.19
N ALA A 137 -0.99 17.85 24.71
CA ALA A 137 0.18 17.74 25.56
C ALA A 137 0.70 19.09 26.10
N ARG A 138 0.42 20.20 25.39
CA ARG A 138 0.74 21.57 25.84
C ARG A 138 -0.27 22.09 26.87
N GLU A 139 -1.55 21.76 26.70
CA GLU A 139 -2.59 22.13 27.68
C GLU A 139 -2.44 21.35 29.00
N GLY A 140 -2.10 20.06 28.96
CA GLY A 140 -1.94 19.25 30.17
C GLY A 140 -0.72 19.57 31.05
N HIS A 141 0.21 20.44 30.60
CA HIS A 141 1.40 20.81 31.37
C HIS A 141 1.18 22.01 32.31
N LEU A 142 0.10 22.79 32.13
CA LEU A 142 -0.16 23.99 32.93
C LEU A 142 -0.92 23.72 34.24
N ASP A 143 -1.50 22.53 34.40
CA ASP A 143 -2.38 22.21 35.53
C ASP A 143 -1.67 21.54 36.73
N ASN A 144 -0.35 21.33 36.66
CA ASN A 144 0.41 20.63 37.71
C ASN A 144 1.46 21.51 38.41
N ALA A 145 1.08 22.78 38.63
CA ALA A 145 1.88 23.76 39.36
C ALA A 145 1.06 24.40 40.48
N PHE A 146 0.57 23.59 41.43
CA PHE A 146 0.13 24.03 42.76
C PHE A 146 0.44 22.96 43.81
#